data_AF-A0A1F9PJF4-F1
#
_entry.id   AF-A0A1F9PJF4-F1
#
_cell.length_a   1.000
_cell.length_b   1.000
_cell.length_c   1.000
_cell.angle_alpha   90.00
_cell.angle_beta   90.00
_cell.angle_gamma   90.00
#
_symmetry.space_group_name_H-M   'P 1'
#
loop_
_entity.id
_entity.type
_entity.pdbx_description
1 polymer ?
#
loop_
_entity_poly.entity_id
_entity_poly.type
_entity_poly.pdbx_seq_one_letter_code
_entity_poly.pdbx_strand_id
1 'polypeptide(L)'
;MEMKTPKALMRLALGLALLGLAGCYPPSALEMDYGNSVRNNIAQQVVNPQAGFNPKPAVGLAPQAAAAEQEKYDKSFKADEKKSLEMKLLNQ
;
A
#
# COMPACT_ATOMS: atom_id res chain seq x y z
N MET A 1 -48.98 -37.14 16.26
CA MET A 1 -47.79 -37.66 15.56
C MET A 1 -46.57 -37.32 16.40
N GLU A 2 -46.08 -38.25 17.21
CA GLU A 2 -44.83 -38.08 17.97
C GLU A 2 -43.65 -38.19 17.01
N MET A 3 -42.95 -37.08 16.77
CA MET A 3 -41.69 -37.11 16.04
C MET A 3 -40.59 -37.60 16.97
N LYS A 4 -40.22 -38.88 16.83
CA LYS A 4 -39.06 -39.46 17.51
C LYS A 4 -37.80 -38.89 16.84
N THR A 5 -37.33 -37.74 17.31
CA THR A 5 -36.16 -37.06 16.75
C THR A 5 -34.95 -37.97 16.90
N PRO A 6 -34.29 -38.38 15.80
CA PRO A 6 -33.17 -39.29 15.90
C PRO A 6 -32.01 -38.58 16.58
N LYS A 7 -31.36 -39.24 17.55
CA LYS A 7 -30.20 -38.72 18.30
C LYS A 7 -29.10 -38.17 17.40
N ALA A 8 -28.99 -38.69 16.16
CA ALA A 8 -28.09 -38.21 15.12
C ALA A 8 -28.43 -36.79 14.64
N LEU A 9 -29.71 -36.47 14.44
CA LEU A 9 -30.17 -35.12 14.05
C LEU A 9 -29.90 -34.10 15.17
N MET A 10 -30.07 -34.52 16.42
CA MET A 10 -29.79 -33.66 17.57
C MET A 10 -28.30 -33.37 17.72
N ARG A 11 -27.43 -34.37 17.47
CA ARG A 11 -25.97 -34.19 17.44
C ARG A 11 -25.52 -33.31 16.28
N LEU A 12 -26.12 -33.46 15.10
CA LEU A 12 -25.85 -32.61 13.94
C LEU A 12 -26.24 -31.16 14.21
N ALA A 13 -27.44 -30.93 14.75
CA ALA A 13 -27.91 -29.60 15.11
C ALA A 13 -27.01 -28.94 16.17
N LEU A 14 -26.56 -29.70 17.17
CA LEU A 14 -25.62 -29.21 18.18
C LEU A 14 -24.24 -28.88 17.58
N GLY A 15 -23.73 -29.72 16.67
CA GLY A 15 -22.48 -29.43 15.96
C GLY A 15 -22.56 -28.17 15.10
N LEU A 16 -23.67 -27.99 14.38
CA LEU A 16 -23.93 -26.78 13.58
C LEU A 16 -24.08 -25.54 14.46
N ALA A 17 -24.73 -25.66 15.62
CA ALA A 17 -24.83 -24.56 16.58
C ALA A 17 -23.45 -24.15 17.10
N LEU A 18 -22.59 -25.10 17.49
CA LEU A 18 -21.24 -24.82 17.97
C LEU A 18 -20.35 -24.18 16.89
N LEU A 19 -20.47 -24.59 15.62
CA LEU A 19 -19.80 -23.94 14.50
C LEU A 19 -20.31 -22.51 14.25
N GLY A 20 -21.61 -22.27 14.45
CA GLY A 20 -22.20 -20.93 14.38
C GLY A 20 -21.66 -20.00 15.47
N LEU A 21 -21.46 -20.50 16.69
CA LEU A 21 -20.83 -19.71 17.77
C LEU A 21 -19.34 -19.43 17.51
N ALA A 22 -18.62 -20.33 16.83
CA ALA A 22 -17.22 -20.11 16.46
C ALA A 22 -17.04 -18.95 15.43
N GLY A 23 -18.11 -18.56 14.74
CA GLY A 23 -18.13 -17.38 13.86
C GLY A 23 -18.25 -16.05 14.60
N CYS A 24 -18.59 -16.05 15.90
CA CYS A 24 -18.52 -14.86 16.75
C CYS A 24 -17.07 -14.62 17.20
N TYR A 25 -16.19 -14.40 16.22
CA TYR A 25 -14.80 -14.08 16.49
C TYR A 25 -14.70 -12.59 16.88
N PRO A 26 -14.02 -12.24 17.99
CA PRO A 26 -13.77 -10.85 18.32
C PRO A 26 -12.97 -10.18 17.19
N PRO A 27 -13.09 -8.86 17.00
CA PRO A 27 -12.33 -8.17 15.97
C PRO A 27 -10.84 -8.53 16.10
N SER A 28 -10.26 -8.97 14.99
CA SER A 28 -8.86 -9.35 14.92
C SER A 28 -7.96 -8.15 15.23
N ALA A 29 -6.74 -8.40 15.70
CA ALA A 29 -5.77 -7.32 15.93
C ALA A 29 -5.55 -6.45 14.68
N LEU A 30 -5.67 -7.05 13.48
CA LEU A 30 -5.60 -6.35 12.20
C LEU A 30 -6.79 -5.39 12.01
N GLU A 31 -8.02 -5.85 12.27
CA GLU A 31 -9.21 -5.01 12.15
C GLU A 31 -9.21 -3.86 13.15
N MET A 32 -8.69 -4.11 14.36
CA MET A 32 -8.56 -3.08 15.39
C MET A 32 -7.56 -1.98 15.02
N ASP A 33 -6.47 -2.32 14.32
CA ASP A 33 -5.39 -1.37 13.99
C ASP A 33 -5.44 -0.83 12.55
N TYR A 34 -6.35 -1.34 11.71
CA TYR A 34 -6.47 -0.96 10.30
C TYR A 34 -6.50 0.56 10.10
N GLY A 35 -7.30 1.28 10.87
CA GLY A 35 -7.39 2.75 10.80
C GLY A 35 -6.05 3.46 11.09
N ASN A 36 -5.26 2.94 12.03
CA ASN A 36 -3.95 3.51 12.33
C ASN A 36 -2.94 3.17 11.23
N SER A 37 -2.97 1.96 10.71
CA SER A 37 -2.10 1.54 9.59
C SER A 37 -2.28 2.45 8.37
N VAL A 38 -3.53 2.79 8.02
CA VAL A 38 -3.86 3.69 6.90
C VAL A 38 -3.34 5.10 7.18
N ARG A 39 -3.61 5.65 8.36
CA ARG A 39 -3.13 6.99 8.75
C ARG A 39 -1.61 7.06 8.75
N ASN A 40 -0.94 6.02 9.25
CA ASN A 40 0.51 5.96 9.27
C ASN A 40 1.07 5.90 7.85
N ASN A 41 0.48 5.10 6.97
CA ASN A 41 0.89 5.01 5.57
C ASN A 41 0.76 6.38 4.86
N ILE A 42 -0.36 7.07 5.05
CA ILE A 42 -0.56 8.43 4.53
C ILE A 42 0.50 9.38 5.10
N ALA A 43 0.76 9.34 6.41
CA ALA A 43 1.76 10.20 7.05
C ALA A 43 3.17 10.00 6.48
N GLN A 44 3.53 8.78 6.07
CA GLN A 44 4.81 8.50 5.41
C GLN A 44 4.88 9.05 3.97
N GLN A 45 3.73 9.21 3.30
CA GLN A 45 3.67 9.77 1.94
C GLN A 45 3.60 11.30 1.92
N VAL A 46 3.20 11.93 3.02
CA VAL A 46 3.07 13.38 3.10
C VAL A 46 4.41 14.03 3.47
N VAL A 47 5.08 14.60 2.47
CA VAL A 47 6.37 15.29 2.64
C VAL A 47 6.29 16.47 3.62
N ASN A 48 5.19 17.24 3.58
CA ASN A 48 4.96 18.35 4.51
C ASN A 48 3.46 18.50 4.82
N PRO A 49 2.99 18.03 5.99
CA PRO A 49 1.57 18.11 6.36
C PRO A 49 1.10 19.54 6.61
N GLN A 50 2.03 20.49 6.83
CA GLN A 50 1.70 21.89 7.05
C GLN A 50 1.66 22.73 5.76
N ALA A 51 1.89 22.12 4.59
CA ALA A 51 1.98 22.83 3.32
C ALA A 51 0.71 23.66 3.00
N GLY A 52 -0.48 23.18 3.39
CA GLY A 52 -1.75 23.89 3.19
C GLY A 52 -1.99 25.11 4.10
N PHE A 53 -1.21 25.27 5.17
CA PHE A 53 -1.32 26.43 6.07
C PHE A 53 -0.46 27.61 5.62
N ASN A 54 0.45 27.40 4.66
CA ASN A 54 1.25 28.48 4.10
C ASN A 54 0.48 29.14 2.94
N PRO A 55 0.06 30.42 3.06
CA PRO A 55 -0.67 31.11 2.01
C PRO A 55 0.22 31.46 0.81
N LYS A 56 1.55 31.31 0.92
CA LYS A 56 2.46 31.54 -0.20
C LYS A 56 2.33 30.40 -1.22
N PRO A 57 2.03 30.70 -2.49
CA PRO A 57 2.01 29.68 -3.54
C PRO A 57 3.38 28.99 -3.63
N ALA A 58 3.38 27.69 -3.93
CA ALA A 58 4.61 26.99 -4.27
C ALA A 58 5.17 27.61 -5.57
N VAL A 59 6.19 28.47 -5.43
CA VAL A 59 6.94 28.99 -6.57
C VAL A 59 7.94 27.91 -6.97
N GLY A 60 7.75 27.33 -8.16
CA GLY A 60 8.67 26.35 -8.72
C GLY A 60 10.06 26.95 -8.99
N LEU A 61 10.91 26.17 -9.66
CA LEU A 61 12.19 26.68 -10.15
C LEU A 61 11.98 27.81 -11.15
N ALA A 62 12.87 28.80 -11.14
CA ALA A 62 12.92 29.80 -12.21
C ALA A 62 13.09 29.11 -13.58
N PRO A 63 12.56 29.66 -14.68
CA PRO A 63 12.55 28.97 -15.98
C PRO A 63 13.93 28.48 -16.43
N GLN A 64 14.98 29.28 -16.21
CA GLN A 64 16.35 28.93 -16.56
C GLN A 64 16.90 27.80 -15.68
N ALA A 65 16.58 27.81 -14.39
CA ALA A 65 16.99 26.76 -13.45
C ALA A 65 16.26 25.44 -13.76
N ALA A 66 14.97 25.50 -14.10
CA ALA A 66 14.19 24.34 -14.53
C ALA A 66 14.77 23.71 -15.80
N ALA A 67 15.09 24.53 -16.81
CA ALA A 67 15.72 24.06 -18.06
C ALA A 67 17.08 23.41 -17.81
N ALA A 68 17.92 24.03 -16.97
CA ALA A 68 19.24 23.48 -16.64
C ALA A 68 19.14 22.13 -15.89
N GLU A 69 18.16 21.97 -15.01
CA GLU A 69 17.96 20.72 -14.28
C GLU A 69 17.42 19.60 -15.20
N GLN A 70 16.48 19.93 -16.08
CA GLN A 70 16.01 19.02 -17.14
C GLN A 70 17.16 18.57 -18.04
N GLU A 71 18.02 19.49 -18.48
CA GLU A 71 19.16 19.15 -19.33
C GLU A 71 20.16 18.21 -18.63
N LYS A 72 20.42 18.41 -17.32
CA LYS A 72 21.26 17.50 -16.53
C LYS A 72 20.64 16.12 -16.41
N TYR A 73 19.34 16.05 -16.16
CA TYR A 73 18.59 14.80 -16.09
C TYR A 73 18.66 14.04 -17.42
N ASP A 74 18.44 14.72 -18.55
CA ASP A 74 18.54 14.08 -19.88
C ASP A 74 19.96 13.57 -20.16
N LYS A 75 20.99 14.28 -19.69
CA LYS A 75 22.39 13.85 -19.84
C LYS A 75 22.75 12.65 -18.98
N SER A 76 22.12 12.43 -17.82
CA SER A 76 22.46 11.28 -16.98
C SER A 76 22.17 9.95 -17.67
N PHE A 77 21.09 9.87 -18.47
CA PHE A 77 20.78 8.66 -19.24
C PHE A 77 21.75 8.41 -20.40
N LYS A 78 22.29 9.47 -21.02
CA LYS A 78 23.26 9.36 -22.11
C LYS A 78 24.63 8.85 -21.65
N ALA A 79 25.02 9.18 -20.41
CA ALA A 79 26.25 8.66 -19.81
C ALA A 79 26.19 7.14 -19.62
N ASP A 80 25.04 6.63 -19.18
CA ASP A 80 24.79 5.19 -19.01
C ASP A 80 24.70 4.44 -20.34
N GLU A 81 24.10 5.06 -21.37
CA GLU A 81 24.05 4.52 -22.72
C GLU A 81 25.45 4.36 -23.32
N LYS A 82 26.30 5.39 -23.17
CA LYS A 82 27.69 5.35 -23.66
C LYS A 82 28.50 4.27 -22.96
N LYS A 83 28.35 4.12 -21.64
CA LYS A 83 29.01 3.07 -20.85
C LYS A 83 28.55 1.67 -21.24
N SER A 84 27.26 1.49 -21.53
CA SER A 84 26.70 0.23 -22.03
C SER A 84 27.24 -0.12 -23.42
N LEU A 85 27.37 0.86 -24.31
CA LEU A 85 27.92 0.67 -25.65
C LEU A 85 29.42 0.34 -25.64
N GLU A 86 30.23 1.04 -24.84
CA GLU A 86 31.66 0.72 -24.69
C GLU A 86 31.87 -0.69 -24.13
N MET A 87 31.05 -1.10 -23.17
CA MET A 87 31.12 -2.45 -22.60
C MET A 87 30.75 -3.54 -23.61
N LYS A 88 29.86 -3.26 -24.57
CA LYS A 88 29.54 -4.19 -25.66
C LYS A 88 30.64 -4.27 -26.73
N LEU A 89 31.29 -3.14 -27.02
CA LEU A 89 32.38 -3.06 -28.01
C LEU A 89 33.68 -3.72 -27.52
N LEU A 90 33.94 -3.71 -26.22
CA LEU A 90 35.11 -4.36 -25.61
C LEU A 90 34.98 -5.89 -25.47
N ASN A 91 33.78 -6.43 -25.70
CA ASN A 91 33.46 -7.84 -25.49
C ASN A 91 33.16 -8.60 -26.79
N GLN A 92 33.46 -7.99 -27.95
CA GLN A 92 33.54 -8.60 -29.28
C GLN A 92 34.99 -8.86 -29.67
#